data_AF-A0A3G4VWK1-F1
#
_entry.id   AF-A0A3G4VWK1-F1
#
_cell.length_a   1.000
_cell.length_b   1.000
_cell.length_c   1.000
_cell.angle_alpha   90.00
_cell.angle_beta   90.00
_cell.angle_gamma   90.00
#
_symmetry.space_group_name_H-M   'P 1'
#
loop_
_entity.id
_entity.type
_entity.pdbx_description
1 polymer ?
#
loop_
_entity_poly.entity_id
_entity_poly.type
_entity_poly.pdbx_seq_one_letter_code
_entity_poly.pdbx_strand_id
1 'polypeptide(L)' 'MYGPTLVRKELGLSQSRLAERSGLTQAKISRVEGADAVPTLPLLRRLARALDASLNIALGDDHEEVTFIARPAA' A
#
# COMPACT_ATOMS: atom_id res chain seq x y z
N MET A 1 9.34 -8.26 2.33
CA MET A 1 9.14 -7.20 1.31
C MET A 1 7.79 -7.46 0.62
N TYR A 2 6.69 -7.02 1.22
CA TYR A 2 5.33 -7.17 0.66
C TYR A 2 4.50 -5.89 0.83
N GLY A 3 5.16 -4.73 0.69
CA GLY A 3 4.51 -3.42 0.73
C GLY A 3 3.76 -3.08 -0.57
N PRO A 4 3.09 -1.90 -0.62
CA PRO A 4 2.28 -1.48 -1.77
C PRO A 4 3.06 -1.31 -3.09
N THR A 5 4.40 -1.29 -3.03
CA THR A 5 5.29 -1.07 -4.17
C THR A 5 5.12 -2.10 -5.30
N LEU A 6 4.96 -3.39 -4.97
CA LEU A 6 4.84 -4.45 -5.99
C LEU A 6 3.51 -4.30 -6.74
N VAL A 7 2.40 -4.23 -6.00
CA VAL A 7 1.06 -4.02 -6.57
C VAL A 7 1.00 -2.74 -7.39
N ARG A 8 1.61 -1.65 -6.91
CA ARG A 8 1.69 -0.38 -7.67
C ARG A 8 2.37 -0.57 -9.03
N LYS A 9 3.50 -1.29 -9.06
CA LYS A 9 4.26 -1.55 -10.28
C LYS A 9 3.51 -2.47 -11.24
N GLU A 10 2.83 -3.50 -10.75
CA GLU A 10 1.98 -4.38 -11.55
C GLU A 10 0.83 -3.61 -12.24
N LEU A 11 0.31 -2.58 -11.56
CA LEU A 11 -0.70 -1.68 -12.12
C LEU A 11 -0.12 -0.58 -13.03
N GLY A 12 1.19 -0.56 -13.27
CA GLY A 12 1.86 0.48 -14.08
C GLY A 12 1.81 1.88 -13.47
N LEU A 13 1.56 2.01 -12.16
CA LEU A 13 1.40 3.30 -11.50
C LEU A 13 2.76 3.85 -11.04
N SER A 14 2.99 5.15 -11.22
CA SER A 14 4.04 5.87 -10.50
C SER A 14 3.62 6.17 -9.06
N GLN A 15 4.57 6.51 -8.19
CA GLN A 15 4.23 6.95 -6.82
C GLN A 15 3.32 8.18 -6.82
N SER A 16 3.53 9.13 -7.73
CA SER A 16 2.66 10.30 -7.89
C SER A 16 1.24 9.92 -8.32
N ARG A 17 1.10 8.95 -9.23
CA ARG A 17 -0.22 8.43 -9.63
C ARG A 17 -0.94 7.72 -8.49
N LEU A 18 -0.22 6.94 -7.67
CA LEU A 18 -0.79 6.35 -6.47
C LEU A 18 -1.20 7.42 -5.45
N ALA A 19 -0.39 8.47 -5.32
CA ALA A 19 -0.67 9.60 -4.43
C ALA A 19 -1.98 10.31 -4.84
N GLU A 20 -2.17 10.61 -6.14
CA GLU A 20 -3.43 11.13 -6.68
C GLU A 20 -4.61 10.20 -6.35
N ARG A 21 -4.51 8.91 -6.70
CA ARG A 21 -5.59 7.93 -6.48
C ARG A 21 -5.97 7.76 -5.01
N SER A 22 -5.01 7.89 -4.11
CA SER A 22 -5.21 7.73 -2.66
C SER A 22 -5.54 9.04 -1.95
N GLY A 23 -5.42 10.19 -2.60
CA GLY A 23 -5.55 11.53 -2.01
C GLY A 23 -4.43 11.85 -1.01
N LEU A 24 -3.21 11.35 -1.27
CA LEU A 24 -2.02 11.54 -0.46
C LEU A 24 -0.98 12.36 -1.23
N THR A 25 0.10 12.75 -0.55
CA THR A 25 1.27 13.33 -1.22
C THR A 25 2.23 12.23 -1.66
N GLN A 26 2.99 12.46 -2.74
CA GLN A 26 4.02 11.52 -3.19
C GLN A 26 5.06 11.25 -2.08
N ALA A 27 5.43 12.27 -1.29
CA ALA A 27 6.34 12.11 -0.16
C ALA A 27 5.76 11.20 0.95
N LYS A 28 4.43 11.14 1.12
CA LYS A 28 3.78 10.20 2.04
C LYS A 28 3.81 8.79 1.48
N ILE A 29 3.58 8.61 0.18
CA ILE A 29 3.72 7.31 -0.51
C ILE A 29 5.15 6.79 -0.38
N SER A 30 6.16 7.62 -0.66
CA SER A 30 7.58 7.23 -0.57
C SER A 30 7.95 6.70 0.80
N ARG A 31 7.50 7.35 1.88
CA ARG A 31 7.77 6.89 3.25
C ARG A 31 7.07 5.57 3.59
N VAL A 32 5.84 5.39 3.11
CA VAL A 32 5.12 4.11 3.30
C VAL A 32 5.82 2.98 2.53
N GLU A 33 6.26 3.23 1.30
CA GLU A 33 6.99 2.24 0.48
C GLU A 33 8.40 1.94 1.02
N GLY A 34 9.05 2.93 1.65
CA GLY A 34 10.37 2.80 2.26
C GLY A 34 10.38 2.18 3.66
N ALA A 35 9.21 1.84 4.22
CA ALA A 35 9.06 1.42 5.62
C ALA A 35 9.50 2.45 6.67
N ASP A 36 9.66 3.72 6.28
CA ASP A 36 10.00 4.85 7.16
C ASP A 36 8.80 5.39 7.94
N ALA A 37 7.64 4.74 7.84
CA ALA A 37 6.43 5.11 8.54
C ALA A 37 5.60 3.88 8.86
N VAL A 38 5.08 3.80 10.09
CA VAL A 38 4.02 2.84 10.46
C VAL A 38 2.68 3.43 10.00
N PRO A 39 2.04 2.86 8.96
CA PRO A 39 0.79 3.39 8.45
C PRO A 39 -0.38 3.03 9.38
N THR A 40 -1.31 3.97 9.58
CA THR A 40 -2.54 3.69 10.33
C THR A 40 -3.51 2.85 9.51
N LEU A 41 -4.43 2.13 10.15
CA LEU A 41 -5.47 1.36 9.44
C LEU A 41 -6.27 2.20 8.42
N PRO A 42 -6.69 3.46 8.70
CA PRO A 42 -7.34 4.30 7.69
C PRO A 42 -6.45 4.59 6.48
N LEU A 43 -5.15 4.78 6.68
CA LEU A 43 -4.20 4.99 5.58
C LEU A 43 -4.06 3.73 4.73
N LEU A 44 -3.91 2.57 5.37
CA LEU A 44 -3.84 1.27 4.68
C LEU A 44 -5.11 1.01 3.84
N ARG A 45 -6.28 1.34 4.37
CA ARG A 45 -7.55 1.23 3.64
C ARG A 45 -7.61 2.12 2.40
N ARG A 46 -7.10 3.35 2.48
CA ARG A 46 -7.01 4.26 1.32
C ARG A 46 -6.08 3.71 0.25
N LEU A 47 -4.93 3.19 0.66
CA LEU A 47 -3.96 2.58 -0.25
C LEU A 47 -4.52 1.33 -0.93
N ALA A 48 -5.19 0.44 -0.18
CA ALA A 48 -5.79 -0.76 -0.75
C ALA A 48 -6.83 -0.43 -1.82
N ARG A 49 -7.69 0.58 -1.59
CA ARG A 49 -8.63 1.08 -2.60
C ARG A 49 -7.91 1.68 -3.82
N ALA A 50 -6.88 2.49 -3.58
CA ALA A 50 -6.11 3.12 -4.65
C ALA A 50 -5.26 2.13 -5.47
N LEU A 51 -5.04 0.93 -4.95
CA LEU A 51 -4.33 -0.16 -5.62
C LEU A 51 -5.26 -1.26 -6.13
N ASP A 52 -6.58 -1.07 -6.05
CA ASP A 52 -7.55 -2.13 -6.35
C ASP A 52 -7.19 -3.49 -5.71
N ALA A 53 -6.73 -3.42 -4.46
CA ALA A 53 -6.19 -4.53 -3.72
C ALA A 53 -7.08 -4.87 -2.52
N SER A 54 -6.91 -6.07 -1.99
CA SER A 54 -7.27 -6.38 -0.61
C SER A 54 -6.05 -6.18 0.31
N LEU A 55 -6.32 -6.04 1.60
CA LEU A 55 -5.30 -5.87 2.64
C LEU A 55 -5.35 -7.11 3.55
N ASN A 56 -4.20 -7.75 3.75
CA ASN A 56 -4.02 -8.76 4.78
C ASN A 56 -3.11 -8.20 5.88
N ILE A 57 -3.48 -8.43 7.14
CA ILE A 57 -2.69 -8.02 8.30
C ILE A 57 -2.49 -9.27 9.16
N ALA A 58 -1.24 -9.66 9.36
CA ALA A 58 -0.84 -10.72 10.27
C ALA A 58 -0.16 -10.09 11.49
N LEU A 59 -0.55 -10.53 12.68
CA LEU A 59 0.01 -10.10 13.95
C LEU A 59 0.64 -11.34 14.61
N GLY A 60 1.94 -11.29 14.82
CA GLY A 60 2.69 -12.27 15.62
C GLY A 60 3.17 -11.63 16.92
N ASP A 61 3.78 -12.44 17.78
CA ASP A 61 4.21 -12.00 19.12
C ASP A 61 5.24 -10.84 19.08
N ASP A 62 6.08 -10.79 18.04
CA ASP A 62 7.16 -9.78 17.88
C ASP A 62 7.12 -9.05 16.52
N HIS A 63 6.09 -9.24 15.70
CA HIS A 63 6.04 -8.64 14.36
C HIS A 63 4.62 -8.41 13.86
N GLU A 64 4.45 -7.30 13.13
CA GLU A 64 3.30 -7.08 12.28
C GLU A 64 3.69 -7.18 10.80
N GLU A 65 2.92 -7.94 10.04
CA GLU A 65 3.04 -8.00 8.59
C GLU A 65 1.79 -7.43 7.93
N VAL A 66 2.00 -6.52 6.98
CA VAL A 66 0.94 -5.96 6.14
C VAL A 66 1.23 -6.30 4.70
N THR A 67 0.31 -7.02 4.06
CA THR A 67 0.41 -7.44 2.66
C THR A 67 -0.74 -6.85 1.85
N PHE A 68 -0.42 -6.29 0.68
CA PHE A 68 -1.41 -5.91 -0.32
C PHE A 68 -1.52 -7.02 -1.37
N ILE A 69 -2.74 -7.49 -1.64
CA ILE A 69 -3.01 -8.55 -2.61
C ILE A 69 -3.80 -7.93 -3.75
N ALA A 70 -3.21 -7.87 -4.95
CA ALA A 70 -3.89 -7.39 -6.13
C ALA A 70 -5.14 -8.25 -6.40
N ARG A 71 -6.29 -7.61 -6.66
CA ARG A 71 -7.44 -8.36 -7.13
C ARG A 71 -7.23 -8.70 -8.61
N PRO A 72 -7.43 -9.96 -9.03
CA PRO A 72 -7.45 -10.26 -10.44
C PRO A 72 -8.57 -9.44 -11.10
N ALA A 73 -8.23 -8.77 -12.20
CA ALA A 73 -9.24 -8.20 -13.08
C ALA A 73 -10.09 -9.37 -13.60
N ALA A 74 -11.39 -9.33 -13.35
CA ALA A 74 -12.35 -10.30 -13.88
C ALA A 74 -12.44 -10.20 -15.40
#